data_AF-A0A7C5ZDX0-F1
#
_entry.id   AF-A0A7C5ZDX0-F1
#
_cell.length_a   1.000
_cell.length_b   1.000
_cell.length_c   1.000
_cell.angle_alpha   90.00
_cell.angle_beta   90.00
_cell.angle_gamma   90.00
#
_symmetry.space_group_name_H-M   'P 1'
#
loop_
_entity.id
_entity.type
_entity.pdbx_description
1 polymer ?
#
loop_
_entity_poly.entity_id
_entity_poly.type
_entity_poly.pdbx_seq_one_letter_code
_entity_poly.pdbx_strand_id
1 'polypeptide(L)'
;MEGEDDLPRRRALSAERSMKNPLQERIVPYRGKDIVVYFHVDRCTHVAECLSGLPEVFNTFQQPWVQPDRAEADRVARVILKCPTGALHFKRLDGGWEEEPPDTNRIIVIPDGPFYVSADASLVSDSGQLLLTDTRLALCRCGASRHSPFCDGMHVLDDFKDGPDCHSEPAGSSKPGRGKLTITVKTGFPYRVSGPVTVEDARNRLLFSGTQVALCSCGKSRKKPFCDGSHRKA
;
A
#
# COMPACT_ATOMS: atom_id res chain seq x y z
N MET A 1 -16.21 60.70 28.05
CA MET A 1 -16.39 60.23 29.43
C MET A 1 -17.86 59.92 29.53
N GLU A 2 -18.39 58.71 29.37
CA GLU A 2 -17.93 57.32 29.37
C GLU A 2 -18.70 56.65 28.18
N GLY A 3 -18.30 55.58 27.49
CA GLY A 3 -17.56 54.40 27.92
C GLY A 3 -18.51 53.19 28.01
N GLU A 4 -19.09 52.74 26.90
CA GLU A 4 -19.82 51.46 26.81
C GLU A 4 -19.72 50.89 25.38
N ASP A 5 -18.54 50.38 25.06
CA ASP A 5 -18.27 49.58 23.86
C ASP A 5 -18.52 48.09 24.17
N ASP A 6 -19.63 47.62 23.64
CA ASP A 6 -19.82 46.38 22.88
C ASP A 6 -18.86 45.21 23.16
N LEU A 7 -19.31 44.26 23.98
CA LEU A 7 -18.74 42.91 24.05
C LEU A 7 -19.65 41.94 23.28
N PRO A 8 -19.14 41.35 22.17
CA PRO A 8 -19.58 40.03 21.80
C PRO A 8 -18.44 39.02 21.72
N ARG A 9 -18.66 37.93 22.46
CA ARG A 9 -18.45 36.55 22.03
C ARG A 9 -17.01 36.15 21.71
N ARG A 10 -16.33 35.65 22.74
CA ARG A 10 -15.34 34.56 22.60
C ARG A 10 -16.06 33.33 22.05
N ARG A 11 -16.21 33.25 20.73
CA ARG A 11 -16.62 32.03 20.03
C ARG A 11 -15.41 31.08 19.96
N ALA A 12 -15.67 29.85 20.36
CA ALA A 12 -14.77 28.72 20.34
C ALA A 12 -14.02 28.59 19.01
N LEU A 13 -12.73 28.95 19.01
CA LEU A 13 -11.77 28.56 17.98
C LEU A 13 -11.06 27.29 18.43
N SER A 14 -11.78 26.18 18.53
CA SER A 14 -11.21 24.86 18.82
C SER A 14 -12.25 23.79 18.50
N ALA A 15 -12.36 23.36 17.24
CA ALA A 15 -12.82 22.02 16.83
C ALA A 15 -13.07 21.88 15.30
N GLU A 16 -12.19 22.37 14.43
CA GLU A 16 -12.32 22.09 12.98
C GLU A 16 -10.97 21.76 12.33
N ARG A 17 -10.10 21.06 13.07
CA ARG A 17 -8.92 20.44 12.48
C ARG A 17 -9.38 19.16 11.79
N SER A 18 -9.79 19.34 10.54
CA SER A 18 -10.17 18.32 9.55
C SER A 18 -9.49 16.97 9.82
N MET A 19 -10.30 15.91 9.88
CA MET A 19 -9.94 14.50 9.98
C MET A 19 -9.12 14.05 8.76
N LYS A 20 -7.93 14.63 8.56
CA LYS A 20 -7.06 14.27 7.47
C LYS A 20 -6.41 12.93 7.80
N ASN A 21 -6.52 12.02 6.85
CA ASN A 21 -6.00 10.68 6.94
C ASN A 21 -4.50 10.70 6.61
N PRO A 22 -3.60 10.43 7.58
CA PRO A 22 -2.15 10.59 7.40
C PRO A 22 -1.59 9.69 6.28
N LEU A 23 -2.29 8.61 5.92
CA LEU A 23 -1.89 7.73 4.81
C LEU A 23 -2.18 8.32 3.42
N GLN A 24 -2.75 9.52 3.32
CA GLN A 24 -3.08 10.19 2.05
C GLN A 24 -2.38 11.55 1.86
N GLU A 25 -1.58 12.02 2.83
CA GLU A 25 -1.10 13.41 2.88
C GLU A 25 0.11 13.72 1.98
N ARG A 26 0.71 12.72 1.30
CA ARG A 26 1.96 12.89 0.51
C ARG A 26 1.86 12.41 -0.92
N ILE A 27 0.75 12.75 -1.56
CA ILE A 27 0.48 12.52 -2.99
C ILE A 27 0.87 13.76 -3.79
N VAL A 28 1.81 13.59 -4.73
CA VAL A 28 2.24 14.64 -5.67
C VAL A 28 1.61 14.38 -7.04
N PRO A 29 0.75 15.28 -7.55
CA PRO A 29 0.20 15.16 -8.89
C PRO A 29 1.14 15.76 -9.95
N TYR A 30 1.30 15.06 -11.06
CA TYR A 30 1.97 15.52 -12.28
C TYR A 30 0.94 15.51 -13.40
N ARG A 31 0.47 16.68 -13.80
CA ARG A 31 -0.59 16.83 -14.80
C ARG A 31 0.02 17.02 -16.19
N GLY A 32 -0.36 16.14 -17.12
CA GLY A 32 -0.19 16.33 -18.56
C GLY A 32 -1.49 16.76 -19.23
N LYS A 33 -1.51 16.70 -20.57
CA LYS A 33 -2.69 16.95 -21.42
C LYS A 33 -3.75 15.87 -21.23
N ASP A 34 -3.37 14.61 -21.40
CA ASP A 34 -4.32 13.49 -21.51
C ASP A 34 -4.36 12.61 -20.25
N ILE A 35 -3.45 12.83 -19.30
CA ILE A 35 -3.31 12.03 -18.08
C ILE A 35 -2.73 12.85 -16.92
N VAL A 36 -3.22 12.57 -15.71
CA VAL A 36 -2.58 13.02 -14.45
C VAL A 36 -1.95 11.82 -13.79
N VAL A 37 -0.67 11.91 -13.44
CA VAL A 37 0.06 10.89 -12.69
C VAL A 37 0.12 11.31 -11.22
N TYR A 38 -0.30 10.44 -10.31
CA TYR A 38 -0.24 10.65 -8.87
C TYR A 38 0.88 9.81 -8.29
N PHE A 39 1.79 10.44 -7.53
CA PHE A 39 2.90 9.78 -6.88
C PHE A 39 2.82 9.91 -5.36
N HIS A 40 2.69 8.79 -4.65
CA HIS A 40 2.75 8.75 -3.19
C HIS A 40 4.19 8.51 -2.72
N VAL A 41 4.81 9.53 -2.14
CA VAL A 41 6.25 9.52 -1.81
C VAL A 41 6.62 8.40 -0.83
N ASP A 42 5.80 8.18 0.20
CA ASP A 42 6.12 7.21 1.27
C ASP A 42 5.82 5.75 0.94
N ARG A 43 5.22 5.48 -0.22
CA ARG A 43 4.88 4.12 -0.67
C ARG A 43 5.86 3.57 -1.68
N CYS A 44 6.77 4.39 -2.19
CA CYS A 44 7.75 3.97 -3.19
C CYS A 44 8.91 3.23 -2.51
N THR A 45 9.09 1.95 -2.82
CA THR A 45 10.27 1.18 -2.41
C THR A 45 11.35 1.14 -3.48
N HIS A 46 11.30 2.05 -4.45
CA HIS A 46 12.29 2.20 -5.53
C HIS A 46 12.57 0.94 -6.36
N VAL A 47 11.53 0.12 -6.63
CA VAL A 47 11.66 -1.08 -7.50
C VAL A 47 11.98 -0.78 -8.97
N ALA A 48 11.99 0.50 -9.36
CA ALA A 48 12.39 0.98 -10.69
C ALA A 48 11.59 0.47 -11.91
N GLU A 49 10.41 -0.14 -11.71
CA GLU A 49 9.49 -0.52 -12.80
C GLU A 49 9.12 0.66 -13.71
N CYS A 50 8.88 1.84 -13.13
CA CYS A 50 8.54 3.04 -13.88
C CYS A 50 9.73 3.57 -14.71
N LEU A 51 10.92 3.64 -14.11
CA LEU A 51 12.15 4.08 -14.78
C LEU A 51 12.54 3.13 -15.92
N SER A 52 12.40 1.83 -15.70
CA SER A 52 12.73 0.80 -16.69
C SER A 52 11.70 0.74 -17.81
N GLY A 53 10.42 0.95 -17.49
CA GLY A 53 9.32 0.84 -18.44
C GLY A 53 9.14 2.07 -19.34
N LEU A 54 9.46 3.28 -18.84
CA LEU A 54 9.22 4.52 -19.56
C LEU A 54 10.16 5.67 -19.11
N PRO A 55 11.48 5.54 -19.35
CA PRO A 55 12.49 6.50 -18.87
C PRO A 55 12.33 7.90 -19.46
N GLU A 56 11.65 8.05 -20.60
CA GLU A 56 11.32 9.36 -21.18
C GLU A 56 10.28 10.12 -20.34
N VAL A 57 9.42 9.42 -19.60
CA VAL A 57 8.40 9.98 -18.70
C VAL A 57 8.87 10.02 -17.26
N PHE A 58 9.50 8.94 -16.77
CA PHE A 58 9.99 8.82 -15.40
C PHE A 58 11.52 8.92 -15.39
N ASN A 59 12.06 10.02 -14.89
CA ASN A 59 13.49 10.29 -14.90
C ASN A 59 13.93 11.04 -13.65
N THR A 60 14.64 10.36 -12.75
CA THR A 60 15.14 10.93 -11.48
C THR A 60 16.20 12.01 -11.65
N PHE A 61 16.78 12.18 -12.85
CA PHE A 61 17.75 13.24 -13.16
C PHE A 61 17.08 14.52 -13.68
N GLN A 62 15.74 14.54 -13.79
CA GLN A 62 14.98 15.69 -14.27
C GLN A 62 14.07 16.24 -13.19
N GLN A 63 13.74 17.53 -13.31
CA GLN A 63 12.80 18.22 -12.43
C GLN A 63 11.76 18.96 -13.28
N PRO A 64 10.47 18.56 -13.25
CA PRO A 64 9.91 17.42 -12.51
C PRO A 64 10.41 16.07 -13.03
N TRP A 65 10.54 15.08 -12.14
CA TRP A 65 11.01 13.74 -12.51
C TRP A 65 9.96 12.93 -13.28
N VAL A 66 8.69 13.32 -13.19
CA VAL A 66 7.59 12.75 -14.00
C VAL A 66 7.13 13.78 -15.02
N GLN A 67 7.15 13.41 -16.30
CA GLN A 67 6.70 14.23 -17.43
C GLN A 67 5.67 13.46 -18.26
N PRO A 68 4.38 13.53 -17.89
CA PRO A 68 3.35 12.68 -18.49
C PRO A 68 3.21 12.85 -20.00
N ASP A 69 3.48 14.04 -20.54
CA ASP A 69 3.33 14.38 -21.96
C ASP A 69 4.46 13.85 -22.86
N ARG A 70 5.46 13.15 -22.30
CA ARG A 70 6.56 12.57 -23.09
C ARG A 70 6.25 11.20 -23.69
N ALA A 71 5.05 10.67 -23.46
CA ALA A 71 4.54 9.49 -24.12
C ALA A 71 3.01 9.53 -24.20
N GLU A 72 2.45 8.73 -25.10
CA GLU A 72 1.01 8.48 -25.15
C GLU A 72 0.48 8.03 -23.78
N ALA A 73 -0.65 8.59 -23.37
CA ALA A 73 -1.22 8.34 -22.05
C ALA A 73 -1.45 6.84 -21.77
N ASP A 74 -1.76 6.05 -22.80
CA ASP A 74 -1.90 4.59 -22.71
C ASP A 74 -0.61 3.88 -22.29
N ARG A 75 0.54 4.34 -22.81
CA ARG A 75 1.84 3.80 -22.43
C ARG A 75 2.16 4.17 -20.98
N VAL A 76 1.87 5.42 -20.59
CA VAL A 76 2.06 5.90 -19.22
C VAL A 76 1.23 5.08 -18.23
N ALA A 77 -0.07 4.91 -18.50
CA ALA A 77 -0.99 4.14 -17.68
C ALA A 77 -0.55 2.67 -17.51
N ARG A 78 -0.16 1.99 -18.60
CA ARG A 78 0.33 0.60 -18.54
C ARG A 78 1.59 0.45 -17.68
N VAL A 79 2.51 1.41 -17.74
CA VAL A 79 3.74 1.37 -16.93
C VAL A 79 3.44 1.67 -15.47
N ILE A 80 2.51 2.58 -15.19
CA ILE A 80 2.05 2.84 -13.83
C ILE A 80 1.47 1.58 -13.19
N LEU A 81 0.65 0.81 -13.91
CA LEU A 81 0.08 -0.46 -13.40
C LEU A 81 1.13 -1.51 -13.00
N LYS A 82 2.36 -1.43 -13.53
CA LYS A 82 3.45 -2.34 -13.14
C LYS A 82 4.04 -2.03 -11.77
N CYS A 83 3.78 -0.85 -11.19
CA CYS A 83 4.24 -0.50 -9.85
C CYS A 83 3.58 -1.44 -8.81
N PRO A 84 4.34 -2.34 -8.14
CA PRO A 84 3.74 -3.30 -7.21
C PRO A 84 3.32 -2.67 -5.87
N THR A 85 3.79 -1.46 -5.57
CA THR A 85 3.58 -0.82 -4.27
C THR A 85 2.34 0.09 -4.24
N GLY A 86 1.75 0.38 -5.40
CA GLY A 86 0.74 1.42 -5.60
C GLY A 86 1.26 2.83 -5.25
N ALA A 87 2.57 3.06 -5.32
CA ALA A 87 3.11 4.42 -5.20
C ALA A 87 2.73 5.30 -6.40
N LEU A 88 2.40 4.70 -7.54
CA LEU A 88 1.95 5.40 -8.74
C LEU A 88 0.52 4.99 -9.09
N HIS A 89 -0.32 6.00 -9.30
CA HIS A 89 -1.66 5.89 -9.87
C HIS A 89 -1.82 6.94 -10.97
N PHE A 90 -2.90 6.82 -11.75
CA PHE A 90 -3.21 7.83 -12.75
C PHE A 90 -4.71 8.12 -12.81
N LYS A 91 -5.04 9.22 -13.48
CA LYS A 91 -6.39 9.52 -13.95
C LYS A 91 -6.32 9.95 -15.41
N ARG A 92 -7.18 9.40 -16.26
CA ARG A 92 -7.31 9.80 -17.66
C ARG A 92 -8.11 11.10 -17.78
N LEU A 93 -7.63 11.97 -18.66
CA LEU A 93 -8.29 13.23 -19.02
C LEU A 93 -8.92 13.17 -20.41
N ASP A 94 -8.52 12.19 -21.21
CA ASP A 94 -8.99 11.93 -22.57
C ASP A 94 -10.12 10.90 -22.66
N GLY A 95 -10.60 10.39 -21.52
CA GLY A 95 -11.65 9.36 -21.47
C GLY A 95 -11.16 7.94 -21.75
N GLY A 96 -9.84 7.70 -21.73
CA GLY A 96 -9.27 6.35 -21.77
C GLY A 96 -9.66 5.48 -20.57
N TRP A 97 -9.21 4.23 -20.59
CA TRP A 97 -9.45 3.28 -19.49
C TRP A 97 -8.76 3.72 -18.19
N GLU A 98 -9.39 3.44 -17.06
CA GLU A 98 -8.89 3.79 -15.73
C GLU A 98 -8.35 2.55 -15.00
N GLU A 99 -7.61 2.78 -13.92
CA GLU A 99 -7.16 1.70 -13.05
C GLU A 99 -8.35 1.08 -12.29
N GLU A 100 -8.60 -0.20 -12.54
CA GLU A 100 -9.62 -0.99 -11.87
C GLU A 100 -8.97 -2.00 -10.90
N PRO A 101 -9.66 -2.37 -9.79
CA PRO A 101 -9.21 -3.47 -8.95
C PRO A 101 -9.13 -4.78 -9.73
N PRO A 102 -8.17 -5.68 -9.39
CA PRO A 102 -8.05 -6.96 -10.06
C PRO A 102 -9.22 -7.89 -9.73
N ASP A 103 -9.50 -8.83 -10.63
CA ASP A 103 -10.55 -9.84 -10.46
C ASP A 103 -10.33 -10.78 -9.27
N THR A 104 -9.07 -10.97 -8.90
CA THR A 104 -8.67 -11.86 -7.81
C THR A 104 -7.71 -11.14 -6.90
N ASN A 105 -7.95 -11.21 -5.59
CA ASN A 105 -7.03 -10.66 -4.63
C ASN A 105 -5.86 -11.63 -4.42
N ARG A 106 -4.65 -11.07 -4.50
CA ARG A 106 -3.41 -11.81 -4.38
C ARG A 106 -2.45 -11.08 -3.45
N ILE A 107 -1.74 -11.84 -2.63
CA ILE A 107 -0.65 -11.36 -1.80
C ILE A 107 0.60 -12.17 -2.15
N ILE A 108 1.63 -11.50 -2.66
CA ILE A 108 2.93 -12.09 -2.95
C ILE A 108 3.85 -11.82 -1.75
N VAL A 109 4.47 -12.88 -1.25
CA VAL A 109 5.52 -12.82 -0.25
C VAL A 109 6.85 -12.67 -0.96
N ILE A 110 7.47 -11.49 -0.83
CA ILE A 110 8.83 -11.26 -1.32
C ILE A 110 9.82 -11.81 -0.31
N PRO A 111 10.75 -12.69 -0.72
CA PRO A 111 11.80 -13.23 0.14
C PRO A 111 12.54 -12.10 0.86
N ASP A 112 12.67 -12.23 2.18
CA ASP A 112 13.33 -11.25 3.06
C ASP A 112 12.77 -9.82 2.91
N GLY A 113 11.57 -9.68 2.35
CA GLY A 113 11.01 -8.42 1.90
C GLY A 113 9.54 -8.24 2.27
N PRO A 114 8.85 -7.27 1.63
CA PRO A 114 7.47 -6.94 1.96
C PRO A 114 6.46 -7.98 1.47
N PHE A 115 5.20 -7.74 1.83
CA PHE A 115 4.07 -8.30 1.09
C PHE A 115 3.67 -7.36 -0.04
N TYR A 116 3.57 -7.85 -1.27
CA TYR A 116 2.90 -7.13 -2.36
C TYR A 116 1.46 -7.60 -2.47
N VAL A 117 0.53 -6.71 -2.19
CA VAL A 117 -0.91 -6.92 -2.31
C VAL A 117 -1.37 -6.40 -3.66
N SER A 118 -2.17 -7.18 -4.38
CA SER A 118 -2.92 -6.76 -5.57
C SER A 118 -4.37 -7.20 -5.36
N ALA A 119 -5.28 -6.26 -5.09
CA ALA A 119 -6.63 -6.56 -4.60
C ALA A 119 -7.55 -5.34 -4.69
N ASP A 120 -8.86 -5.50 -4.56
CA ASP A 120 -9.74 -4.40 -4.11
C ASP A 120 -9.55 -4.20 -2.59
N ALA A 121 -8.44 -3.56 -2.21
CA ALA A 121 -7.98 -3.52 -0.83
C ALA A 121 -8.61 -2.37 -0.04
N SER A 122 -9.04 -2.65 1.18
CA SER A 122 -9.40 -1.67 2.19
C SER A 122 -8.57 -1.89 3.44
N LEU A 123 -7.69 -0.94 3.72
CA LEU A 123 -6.88 -0.91 4.91
C LEU A 123 -7.69 -0.27 6.04
N VAL A 124 -7.85 -0.97 7.16
CA VAL A 124 -8.63 -0.50 8.31
C VAL A 124 -7.80 -0.58 9.59
N SER A 125 -8.00 0.35 10.52
CA SER A 125 -7.42 0.25 11.86
C SER A 125 -8.08 -0.85 12.69
N ASP A 126 -7.54 -1.16 13.86
CA ASP A 126 -8.16 -2.08 14.82
C ASP A 126 -9.48 -1.57 15.42
N SER A 127 -9.74 -0.25 15.37
CA SER A 127 -11.04 0.33 15.70
C SER A 127 -12.06 0.24 14.55
N GLY A 128 -11.67 -0.28 13.40
CA GLY A 128 -12.52 -0.40 12.21
C GLY A 128 -12.58 0.87 11.34
N GLN A 129 -11.78 1.89 11.65
CA GLN A 129 -11.69 3.10 10.82
C GLN A 129 -11.04 2.76 9.48
N LEU A 130 -11.66 3.16 8.37
CA LEU A 130 -11.06 3.05 7.03
C LEU A 130 -9.88 4.02 6.91
N LEU A 131 -8.69 3.47 6.64
CA LEU A 131 -7.44 4.21 6.50
C LEU A 131 -7.01 4.38 5.05
N LEU A 132 -7.40 3.51 4.13
CA LEU A 132 -7.03 3.62 2.71
C LEU A 132 -7.82 2.60 1.91
N THR A 133 -8.20 2.95 0.68
CA THR A 133 -8.59 1.97 -0.34
C THR A 133 -7.59 2.03 -1.48
N ASP A 134 -7.17 0.87 -1.98
CA ASP A 134 -6.16 0.80 -3.03
C ASP A 134 -6.23 -0.50 -3.81
N THR A 135 -5.60 -0.52 -4.99
CA THR A 135 -5.47 -1.71 -5.82
C THR A 135 -4.18 -2.48 -5.52
N ARG A 136 -3.13 -1.78 -5.06
CA ARG A 136 -1.77 -2.31 -4.94
C ARG A 136 -1.07 -1.77 -3.71
N LEU A 137 -0.54 -2.62 -2.83
CA LEU A 137 0.12 -2.17 -1.59
C LEU A 137 1.43 -2.93 -1.37
N ALA A 138 2.47 -2.24 -0.88
CA ALA A 138 3.63 -2.89 -0.29
C ALA A 138 3.56 -2.79 1.24
N LEU A 139 3.21 -3.89 1.92
CA LEU A 139 3.09 -3.93 3.38
C LEU A 139 4.36 -4.41 4.05
N CYS A 140 4.72 -3.76 5.15
CA CYS A 140 5.89 -4.09 5.96
C CYS A 140 5.74 -5.46 6.63
N ARG A 141 6.80 -6.25 6.60
CA ARG A 141 6.82 -7.60 7.19
C ARG A 141 7.86 -7.78 8.28
N CYS A 142 8.93 -6.98 8.24
CA CYS A 142 10.03 -7.03 9.18
C CYS A 142 9.73 -6.37 10.53
N GLY A 143 8.74 -5.46 10.58
CA GLY A 143 8.37 -4.72 11.79
C GLY A 143 9.16 -3.43 12.02
N ALA A 144 10.11 -3.10 11.15
CA ALA A 144 11.04 -1.98 11.31
C ALA A 144 10.64 -0.71 10.54
N SER A 145 9.61 -0.78 9.70
CA SER A 145 9.22 0.35 8.86
C SER A 145 8.79 1.57 9.68
N ARG A 146 9.36 2.72 9.31
CA ARG A 146 9.03 4.06 9.83
C ARG A 146 7.76 4.62 9.21
N HIS A 147 7.31 4.03 8.09
CA HIS A 147 6.04 4.35 7.41
C HIS A 147 5.01 3.23 7.56
N SER A 148 5.08 2.47 8.65
CA SER A 148 4.14 1.40 8.95
C SER A 148 2.69 1.88 8.79
N PRO A 149 1.85 1.16 8.03
CA PRO A 149 1.99 -0.25 7.65
C PRO A 149 2.74 -0.50 6.31
N PHE A 150 3.20 0.52 5.60
CA PHE A 150 3.88 0.35 4.32
C PHE A 150 5.34 -0.04 4.49
N CYS A 151 5.90 -0.73 3.50
CA CYS A 151 7.33 -0.99 3.45
C CYS A 151 8.09 0.24 2.96
N ASP A 152 9.18 0.57 3.65
CA ASP A 152 10.09 1.69 3.35
C ASP A 152 11.54 1.24 3.07
N GLY A 153 11.76 -0.08 2.98
CA GLY A 153 13.08 -0.67 2.71
C GLY A 153 13.90 -1.01 3.95
N MET A 154 13.45 -0.70 5.17
CA MET A 154 14.19 -0.98 6.41
C MET A 154 14.56 -2.47 6.60
N HIS A 155 13.84 -3.40 5.97
CA HIS A 155 14.17 -4.83 5.99
C HIS A 155 15.58 -5.17 5.49
N VAL A 156 16.15 -4.35 4.60
CA VAL A 156 17.53 -4.51 4.12
C VAL A 156 18.54 -4.12 5.20
N LEU A 157 18.26 -3.01 5.91
CA LEU A 157 19.15 -2.49 6.95
C LEU A 157 19.10 -3.34 8.23
N ASP A 158 17.94 -3.89 8.55
CA ASP A 158 17.72 -4.76 9.71
C ASP A 158 18.10 -6.24 9.45
N ASP A 159 18.65 -6.54 8.26
CA ASP A 159 18.97 -7.91 7.79
C ASP A 159 17.84 -8.91 8.06
N PHE A 160 16.61 -8.50 7.72
CA PHE A 160 15.43 -9.32 7.96
C PHE A 160 15.52 -10.63 7.17
N LYS A 161 15.24 -11.76 7.83
CA LYS A 161 15.23 -13.10 7.23
C LYS A 161 13.93 -13.86 7.46
N ASP A 162 13.50 -14.52 6.41
CA ASP A 162 12.34 -15.42 6.45
C ASP A 162 12.63 -16.74 7.16
N GLY A 163 13.89 -17.18 7.11
CA GLY A 163 14.31 -18.50 7.55
C GLY A 163 14.00 -19.58 6.51
N PRO A 164 14.56 -20.80 6.68
CA PRO A 164 14.50 -21.87 5.69
C PRO A 164 13.10 -22.48 5.54
N ASP A 165 12.26 -22.42 6.57
CA ASP A 165 10.92 -23.04 6.62
C ASP A 165 9.80 -22.07 6.24
N CYS A 166 10.15 -20.91 5.68
CA CYS A 166 9.13 -20.10 5.02
C CYS A 166 8.51 -20.95 3.92
N HIS A 167 7.17 -20.96 3.83
CA HIS A 167 6.41 -21.68 2.79
C HIS A 167 6.22 -23.20 2.96
N SER A 168 6.35 -23.75 4.17
CA SER A 168 6.05 -25.17 4.42
C SER A 168 4.53 -25.42 4.41
N GLU A 169 4.08 -25.92 3.26
CA GLU A 169 2.76 -26.42 2.87
C GLU A 169 1.63 -25.39 2.60
N PRO A 170 0.88 -25.55 1.48
CA PRO A 170 -0.28 -24.73 1.19
C PRO A 170 -1.40 -24.96 2.22
N ALA A 171 -1.90 -23.90 2.83
CA ALA A 171 -3.11 -23.96 3.65
C ALA A 171 -4.33 -23.49 2.85
N GLY A 172 -5.25 -24.41 2.54
CA GLY A 172 -6.56 -24.11 1.94
C GLY A 172 -6.74 -24.61 0.50
N SER A 173 -7.98 -24.96 0.14
CA SER A 173 -8.32 -25.73 -1.07
C SER A 173 -9.32 -25.03 -2.02
N SER A 174 -9.70 -23.78 -1.75
CA SER A 174 -10.69 -23.05 -2.57
C SER A 174 -10.04 -21.93 -3.38
N LYS A 175 -10.31 -21.86 -4.70
CA LYS A 175 -9.97 -20.70 -5.52
C LYS A 175 -10.70 -19.48 -4.97
N PRO A 176 -10.02 -18.37 -4.64
CA PRO A 176 -10.72 -17.19 -4.16
C PRO A 176 -11.53 -16.58 -5.29
N GLY A 177 -12.79 -16.26 -5.02
CA GLY A 177 -13.64 -15.52 -5.95
C GLY A 177 -13.31 -14.03 -5.98
N ARG A 178 -14.05 -13.28 -6.80
CA ARG A 178 -14.06 -11.81 -6.76
C ARG A 178 -14.58 -11.33 -5.39
N GLY A 179 -14.04 -10.23 -4.89
CA GLY A 179 -14.55 -9.58 -3.70
C GLY A 179 -13.58 -8.59 -3.07
N LYS A 180 -14.10 -7.75 -2.20
CA LYS A 180 -13.32 -6.77 -1.43
C LYS A 180 -12.38 -7.46 -0.44
N LEU A 181 -11.14 -6.98 -0.33
CA LEU A 181 -10.14 -7.45 0.63
C LEU A 181 -9.98 -6.44 1.77
N THR A 182 -10.41 -6.80 2.97
CA THR A 182 -10.18 -5.97 4.16
C THR A 182 -8.90 -6.41 4.85
N ILE A 183 -7.97 -5.47 5.06
CA ILE A 183 -6.72 -5.69 5.79
C ILE A 183 -6.74 -4.82 7.04
N THR A 184 -6.90 -5.46 8.20
CA THR A 184 -6.83 -4.77 9.50
C THR A 184 -5.38 -4.64 9.94
N VAL A 185 -4.95 -3.40 10.21
CA VAL A 185 -3.61 -3.05 10.67
C VAL A 185 -3.64 -2.60 12.11
N LYS A 186 -2.66 -3.07 12.89
CA LYS A 186 -2.40 -2.61 14.25
C LYS A 186 -0.91 -2.76 14.54
N THR A 187 -0.30 -1.69 15.03
CA THR A 187 1.14 -1.67 15.34
C THR A 187 1.51 -2.80 16.31
N GLY A 188 2.49 -3.61 15.94
CA GLY A 188 2.94 -4.77 16.74
C GLY A 188 2.05 -6.02 16.64
N PHE A 189 0.96 -5.99 15.88
CA PHE A 189 0.05 -7.13 15.69
C PHE A 189 0.02 -7.57 14.22
N PRO A 190 -0.27 -8.85 13.95
CA PRO A 190 -0.34 -9.36 12.58
C PRO A 190 -1.42 -8.65 11.78
N TYR A 191 -1.22 -8.56 10.47
CA TYR A 191 -2.29 -8.14 9.56
C TYR A 191 -3.38 -9.21 9.56
N ARG A 192 -4.61 -8.80 9.87
CA ARG A 192 -5.77 -9.68 9.71
C ARG A 192 -6.37 -9.39 8.35
N VAL A 193 -6.23 -10.34 7.44
CA VAL A 193 -6.75 -10.26 6.09
C VAL A 193 -8.07 -11.01 6.05
N SER A 194 -9.12 -10.34 5.60
CA SER A 194 -10.48 -10.87 5.48
C SER A 194 -11.06 -10.56 4.11
N GLY A 195 -11.60 -11.57 3.44
CA GLY A 195 -12.00 -11.53 2.04
C GLY A 195 -11.28 -12.60 1.22
N PRO A 196 -11.80 -12.97 0.04
CA PRO A 196 -11.19 -14.00 -0.80
C PRO A 196 -9.78 -13.58 -1.19
N VAL A 197 -8.75 -14.39 -0.91
CA VAL A 197 -7.35 -14.08 -1.22
C VAL A 197 -6.49 -15.32 -1.44
N THR A 198 -5.57 -15.25 -2.41
CA THR A 198 -4.41 -16.17 -2.47
C THR A 198 -3.18 -15.50 -1.87
N VAL A 199 -2.40 -16.28 -1.12
CA VAL A 199 -1.05 -15.89 -0.71
C VAL A 199 -0.08 -16.80 -1.43
N GLU A 200 0.90 -16.23 -2.10
CA GLU A 200 1.88 -16.93 -2.94
C GLU A 200 3.29 -16.43 -2.64
N ASP A 201 4.31 -17.24 -2.92
CA ASP A 201 5.68 -16.75 -2.92
C ASP A 201 6.06 -16.08 -4.25
N ALA A 202 7.26 -15.48 -4.31
CA ALA A 202 7.78 -14.85 -5.52
C ALA A 202 7.99 -15.80 -6.72
N ARG A 203 7.88 -17.12 -6.53
CA ARG A 203 7.94 -18.15 -7.59
C ARG A 203 6.53 -18.63 -7.99
N ASN A 204 5.48 -17.93 -7.55
CA ASN A 204 4.07 -18.27 -7.78
C ASN A 204 3.65 -19.60 -7.14
N ARG A 205 4.36 -20.09 -6.12
CA ARG A 205 3.87 -21.25 -5.35
C ARG A 205 2.81 -20.77 -4.37
N LEU A 206 1.66 -21.44 -4.40
CA LEU A 206 0.56 -21.20 -3.48
C LEU A 206 0.93 -21.58 -2.04
N LEU A 207 0.77 -20.62 -1.12
CA LEU A 207 1.00 -20.78 0.32
C LEU A 207 -0.31 -20.82 1.10
N PHE A 208 -1.31 -20.06 0.64
CA PHE A 208 -2.62 -20.03 1.26
C PHE A 208 -3.69 -19.67 0.24
N SER A 209 -4.88 -20.25 0.38
CA SER A 209 -6.06 -19.85 -0.36
C SER A 209 -7.31 -19.93 0.51
N GLY A 210 -8.01 -18.82 0.68
CA GLY A 210 -9.18 -18.77 1.55
C GLY A 210 -9.72 -17.37 1.76
N THR A 211 -10.47 -17.18 2.85
CA THR A 211 -11.15 -15.90 3.15
C THR A 211 -10.61 -15.20 4.39
N GLN A 212 -9.80 -15.87 5.21
CA GLN A 212 -9.25 -15.30 6.44
C GLN A 212 -7.83 -15.82 6.69
N VAL A 213 -6.88 -14.91 6.84
CA VAL A 213 -5.49 -15.24 7.17
C VAL A 213 -4.85 -14.16 8.04
N ALA A 214 -4.00 -14.59 8.97
CA ALA A 214 -3.20 -13.69 9.80
C ALA A 214 -1.74 -13.70 9.33
N LEU A 215 -1.27 -12.58 8.77
CA LEU A 215 0.08 -12.42 8.26
C LEU A 215 0.98 -11.74 9.29
N CYS A 216 2.20 -12.26 9.48
CA CYS A 216 3.15 -11.68 10.41
C CYS A 216 3.63 -10.31 9.91
N SER A 217 3.57 -9.29 10.78
CA SER A 217 4.07 -7.94 10.52
C SER A 217 5.21 -7.53 11.47
N CYS A 218 5.49 -8.33 12.51
CA CYS A 218 6.47 -8.02 13.55
C CYS A 218 7.87 -8.59 13.29
N GLY A 219 8.06 -9.34 12.20
CA GLY A 219 9.32 -10.02 11.88
C GLY A 219 9.69 -11.23 12.75
N LYS A 220 9.01 -11.46 13.88
CA LYS A 220 9.41 -12.47 14.90
C LYS A 220 8.78 -13.85 14.75
N SER A 221 7.85 -14.06 13.81
CA SER A 221 7.20 -15.37 13.64
C SER A 221 8.22 -16.45 13.25
N ARG A 222 8.04 -17.67 13.77
CA ARG A 222 8.78 -18.87 13.35
C ARG A 222 8.07 -19.65 12.24
N LYS A 223 6.83 -19.26 11.90
CA LYS A 223 6.03 -19.81 10.81
C LYS A 223 5.77 -18.77 9.72
N LYS A 224 6.76 -17.94 9.41
CA LYS A 224 6.62 -16.91 8.36
C LYS A 224 6.17 -17.57 7.05
N PRO A 225 5.31 -16.92 6.25
CA PRO A 225 4.78 -15.56 6.39
C PRO A 225 3.64 -15.39 7.40
N PHE A 226 3.17 -16.48 8.02
CA PHE A 226 2.00 -16.48 8.89
C PHE A 226 2.33 -16.08 10.32
N CYS A 227 1.32 -15.60 11.05
CA CYS A 227 1.45 -15.30 12.46
C CYS A 227 1.35 -16.58 13.32
N ASP A 228 2.32 -16.80 14.19
CA ASP A 228 2.34 -17.89 15.19
C ASP A 228 2.14 -17.40 16.64
N GLY A 229 1.82 -16.12 16.82
CA GLY A 229 1.65 -15.50 18.13
C GLY A 229 2.93 -14.96 18.78
N SER A 230 4.09 -15.05 18.12
CA SER A 230 5.38 -14.57 18.68
C SER A 230 5.39 -13.08 19.04
N HIS A 231 4.51 -12.26 18.44
CA HIS A 231 4.33 -10.86 18.80
C HIS A 231 3.88 -10.62 20.24
N ARG A 232 3.28 -11.61 20.92
CA ARG A 232 2.83 -11.47 22.31
C ARG A 232 3.95 -11.64 23.34
N LYS A 233 5.08 -12.18 22.92
CA LYS A 233 6.26 -12.45 23.76
C LYS A 233 7.34 -11.37 23.62
N ALA A 234 7.03 -10.32 22.87
CA ALA A 234 7.95 -9.27 22.45
C ALA A 234 7.88 -8.07 23.37
#